data_AF-A0A6C1DNB7-F1
#
_entry.id   AF-A0A6C1DNB7-F1
#
_cell.length_a   1.000
_cell.length_b   1.000
_cell.length_c   1.000
_cell.angle_alpha   90.00
_cell.angle_beta   90.00
_cell.angle_gamma   90.00
#
_symmetry.space_group_name_H-M   'P 1'
#
loop_
_entity.id
_entity.type
_entity.pdbx_description
1 polymer ?
#
loop_
_entity_poly.entity_id
_entity_poly.type
_entity_poly.pdbx_seq_one_letter_code
_entity_poly.pdbx_strand_id
1 'polypeptide(L)'
;MHMYAWRTAEVSNNLHLQQEQKKKGNKANKSNNSHVNKSRNITVQPKNIEQGCADCGEAGAGQRLLTLLERANIFNVLVIVTRWYGGTPLGSSRFRHISTCAVETLKKGGFLP
;
A
#
# COMPACT_ATOMS: atom_id res chain seq x y z
N MET A 1 10.61 -15.99 18.40
CA MET A 1 10.30 -16.25 16.97
C MET A 1 10.08 -14.91 16.28
N HIS A 2 10.43 -14.79 15.01
CA HIS A 2 10.17 -13.59 14.23
C HIS A 2 9.45 -13.98 12.94
N MET A 3 8.83 -13.03 12.28
CA MET A 3 8.19 -13.20 10.99
C MET A 3 8.27 -11.87 10.26
N TYR A 4 8.33 -11.91 8.94
CA TYR A 4 8.40 -10.69 8.15
C TYR A 4 7.65 -10.81 6.83
N ALA A 5 7.28 -9.65 6.29
CA ALA A 5 6.82 -9.50 4.93
C ALA A 5 7.28 -8.15 4.36
N TRP A 6 7.49 -8.12 3.06
CA TRP A 6 7.90 -6.92 2.35
C TRP A 6 7.28 -6.87 0.96
N ARG A 7 7.16 -5.64 0.45
CA ARG A 7 6.73 -5.36 -0.92
C ARG A 7 7.56 -4.20 -1.45
N THR A 8 8.02 -4.27 -2.69
CA THR A 8 8.66 -3.15 -3.41
C THR A 8 7.89 -2.86 -4.68
N ALA A 9 7.96 -1.61 -5.14
CA ALA A 9 7.43 -1.22 -6.43
C ALA A 9 8.09 0.07 -6.91
N GLU A 10 8.20 0.21 -8.23
CA GLU A 10 8.60 1.46 -8.86
C GLU A 10 7.42 2.44 -8.91
N VAL A 11 7.63 3.62 -8.33
CA VAL A 11 6.67 4.72 -8.34
C VAL A 11 6.89 5.55 -9.60
N SER A 12 6.22 5.17 -10.67
CA SER A 12 6.29 5.89 -11.94
C SER A 12 5.47 7.19 -11.88
N ASN A 13 6.13 8.34 -11.79
CA ASN A 13 5.52 9.66 -12.03
C ASN A 13 5.28 9.88 -13.54
N ASN A 14 4.46 9.04 -14.17
CA ASN A 14 4.10 9.26 -15.57
C ASN A 14 2.93 10.25 -15.64
N LEU A 15 3.25 11.51 -15.95
CA LEU A 15 2.29 12.52 -16.41
C LEU A 15 1.69 12.07 -17.74
N HIS A 16 0.67 11.20 -17.71
CA HIS A 16 -0.05 10.87 -18.93
C HIS A 16 -0.99 12.04 -19.25
N LEU A 17 -0.57 12.91 -20.18
CA LEU A 17 -1.45 13.88 -20.82
C LEU A 17 -2.47 13.08 -21.64
N GLN A 18 -3.63 12.78 -21.06
CA GLN A 18 -4.77 12.34 -21.86
C GLN A 18 -5.15 13.52 -22.76
N GLN A 19 -4.71 13.49 -24.02
CA GLN A 19 -5.23 14.36 -25.06
C GLN A 19 -6.68 13.95 -25.30
N GLU A 20 -7.62 14.77 -24.83
CA GLU A 20 -9.03 14.67 -25.21
C GLU A 20 -9.11 14.69 -26.74
N GLN A 21 -9.53 13.58 -27.36
CA GLN A 21 -9.86 13.54 -28.78
C GLN A 21 -11.05 14.48 -29.02
N LYS A 22 -10.78 15.70 -29.47
CA LYS A 22 -11.81 16.67 -29.89
C LYS A 22 -12.59 16.09 -31.07
N LYS A 23 -13.81 15.61 -30.81
CA LYS A 23 -14.82 15.44 -31.86
C LYS A 23 -15.15 16.82 -32.44
N LYS A 24 -14.88 17.01 -33.74
CA LYS A 24 -15.24 18.23 -34.48
C LYS A 24 -16.77 18.39 -34.50
N GLY A 25 -17.27 19.42 -33.84
CA GLY A 25 -18.65 19.91 -33.93
C GLY A 25 -18.65 21.45 -33.94
N ASN A 26 -19.57 22.04 -34.70
CA ASN A 26 -19.57 23.42 -35.19
C ASN A 26 -19.60 24.57 -34.15
N LYS A 27 -19.13 25.74 -34.61
CA LYS A 27 -19.02 27.06 -33.95
C LYS A 27 -20.26 27.53 -33.16
N ALA A 28 -20.08 28.10 -31.97
CA ALA A 28 -20.18 29.56 -31.71
C ALA A 28 -19.99 29.97 -30.22
N ASN A 29 -19.25 31.07 -30.05
CA ASN A 29 -19.34 32.14 -29.04
C ASN A 29 -19.00 32.03 -27.54
N LYS A 30 -18.22 33.05 -27.16
CA LYS A 30 -18.15 33.85 -25.91
C LYS A 30 -17.07 33.51 -24.89
N SER A 31 -16.16 34.48 -24.76
CA SER A 31 -15.08 34.60 -23.80
C SER A 31 -15.57 34.55 -22.35
N ASN A 32 -14.91 33.74 -21.52
CA ASN A 32 -14.82 33.93 -20.08
C ASN A 32 -13.47 33.36 -19.63
N ASN A 33 -12.52 34.24 -19.32
CA ASN A 33 -11.21 33.85 -18.79
C ASN A 33 -11.36 33.56 -17.29
N SER A 34 -11.79 32.34 -16.96
CA SER A 34 -11.70 31.81 -15.61
C SER A 34 -10.40 31.03 -15.50
N HIS A 35 -9.53 31.41 -14.57
CA HIS A 35 -8.37 30.62 -14.16
C HIS A 35 -8.88 29.33 -13.53
N VAL A 36 -9.17 28.33 -14.36
CA VAL A 36 -9.51 26.98 -13.94
C VAL A 36 -8.21 26.32 -13.50
N ASN A 37 -7.93 26.34 -12.20
CA ASN A 37 -6.95 25.45 -11.59
C ASN A 37 -7.46 24.00 -11.73
N LYS A 38 -7.21 23.39 -12.89
CA LYS A 38 -7.51 21.98 -13.16
C LYS A 38 -6.56 21.15 -12.28
N SER A 39 -7.00 20.84 -11.06
CA SER A 39 -6.31 19.93 -10.16
C SER A 39 -6.18 18.58 -10.86
N ARG A 40 -4.97 18.23 -11.28
CA ARG A 40 -4.69 16.97 -11.98
C ARG A 40 -4.63 15.87 -10.92
N ASN A 41 -5.62 15.00 -10.91
CA ASN A 41 -5.56 13.75 -10.14
C ASN A 41 -4.49 12.85 -10.78
N ILE A 42 -3.29 12.83 -10.20
CA ILE A 42 -2.22 11.93 -10.62
C ILE A 42 -2.48 10.58 -9.96
N THR A 43 -3.02 9.63 -10.71
CA THR A 43 -3.10 8.23 -10.26
C THR A 43 -1.72 7.59 -10.45
N VAL A 44 -0.97 7.49 -9.36
CA VAL A 44 0.33 6.83 -9.35
C VAL A 44 0.10 5.32 -9.30
N GLN A 45 0.38 4.62 -10.40
CA GLN A 45 0.25 3.17 -10.46
C GLN A 45 1.62 2.50 -10.20
N PRO A 46 1.72 1.58 -9.22
CA PRO A 46 2.95 0.86 -8.95
C PRO A 46 3.30 -0.08 -10.12
N LYS A 47 4.57 -0.09 -10.53
CA LYS A 47 5.12 -1.02 -11.52
C LYS A 47 6.19 -1.91 -10.89
N ASN A 48 6.51 -3.02 -11.55
CA ASN A 48 7.58 -3.95 -11.13
C ASN A 48 7.44 -4.35 -9.66
N ILE A 49 6.25 -4.86 -9.30
CA ILE A 49 5.95 -5.24 -7.92
C ILE A 49 6.66 -6.55 -7.61
N GLU A 50 7.56 -6.50 -6.63
CA GLU A 50 8.19 -7.67 -6.04
C GLU A 50 7.74 -7.77 -4.58
N GLN A 51 7.56 -8.99 -4.07
CA GLN A 51 7.12 -9.19 -2.70
C GLN A 51 7.54 -10.55 -2.14
N GLY A 52 7.66 -10.62 -0.82
CA GLY A 52 8.05 -11.85 -0.15
C GLY A 52 7.69 -11.85 1.34
N CYS A 53 7.67 -13.03 1.93
CA CYS A 53 7.45 -13.21 3.37
C CYS A 53 8.13 -14.46 3.92
N ALA A 54 8.30 -14.52 5.24
CA ALA A 54 8.74 -15.70 5.94
C ALA A 54 8.14 -15.78 7.35
N ASP A 55 7.84 -17.00 7.78
CA ASP A 55 7.20 -17.32 9.06
C ASP A 55 8.19 -17.44 10.24
N CYS A 56 9.48 -17.69 9.96
CA CYS A 56 10.59 -17.97 10.89
C CYS A 56 10.19 -18.52 12.29
N GLY A 57 9.43 -19.61 12.29
CA GLY A 57 9.04 -20.35 13.50
C GLY A 57 7.60 -20.15 13.97
N GLU A 58 6.80 -19.32 13.28
CA GLU A 58 5.37 -19.16 13.53
C GLU A 58 4.58 -19.37 12.22
N ALA A 59 4.17 -20.61 11.98
CA ALA A 59 3.52 -21.01 10.72
C ALA A 59 2.30 -20.14 10.38
N GLY A 60 2.26 -19.64 9.14
CA GLY A 60 1.21 -18.80 8.59
C GLY A 60 1.28 -17.32 8.97
N ALA A 61 2.26 -16.89 9.77
CA ALA A 61 2.37 -15.49 10.21
C ALA A 61 2.92 -14.55 9.14
N GLY A 62 3.93 -14.96 8.37
CA GLY A 62 4.52 -14.22 7.25
C GLY A 62 3.49 -13.94 6.16
N GLN A 63 2.76 -14.96 5.70
CA GLN A 63 1.70 -14.76 4.70
C GLN A 63 0.61 -13.80 5.19
N ARG A 64 0.27 -13.85 6.49
CA ARG A 64 -0.67 -12.92 7.11
C ARG A 64 -0.16 -11.47 7.09
N LEU A 65 1.14 -11.25 7.32
CA LEU A 65 1.75 -9.93 7.19
C LEU A 65 1.80 -9.46 5.74
N LEU A 66 2.06 -10.36 4.78
CA LEU A 66 2.06 -10.01 3.36
C LEU A 66 0.66 -9.57 2.90
N THR A 67 -0.38 -10.35 3.23
CA THR A 67 -1.77 -10.01 2.91
C THR A 67 -2.20 -8.68 3.52
N LEU A 68 -1.66 -8.33 4.70
CA LEU A 68 -1.89 -7.01 5.30
C LEU A 68 -1.34 -5.89 4.41
N LEU A 69 -0.09 -6.01 3.95
CA LEU A 69 0.55 -5.02 3.08
C LEU A 69 -0.15 -4.92 1.71
N GLU A 70 -0.58 -6.06 1.14
CA GLU A 70 -1.34 -6.13 -0.11
C GLU A 70 -2.67 -5.37 0.00
N ARG A 71 -3.47 -5.67 1.03
CA ARG A 71 -4.78 -5.03 1.23
C ARG A 71 -4.66 -3.53 1.51
N ALA A 72 -3.57 -3.09 2.10
CA ALA A 72 -3.29 -1.69 2.37
C ALA A 72 -2.63 -0.95 1.20
N ASN A 73 -2.29 -1.64 0.09
CA ASN A 73 -1.52 -1.08 -1.03
C ASN A 73 -0.22 -0.39 -0.59
N ILE A 74 0.47 -0.96 0.40
CA ILE A 74 1.74 -0.44 0.91
C ILE A 74 2.89 -1.08 0.14
N PHE A 75 3.83 -0.25 -0.32
CA PHE A 75 5.03 -0.63 -1.07
C PHE A 75 6.26 0.05 -0.48
N ASN A 76 7.43 -0.50 -0.78
CA ASN A 76 8.74 -0.04 -0.32
C ASN A 76 8.86 -0.05 1.21
N VAL A 77 8.25 -1.07 1.84
CA VAL A 77 8.26 -1.29 3.29
C VAL A 77 8.55 -2.76 3.58
N LEU A 78 9.42 -2.98 4.57
CA LEU A 78 9.62 -4.27 5.24
C LEU A 78 9.01 -4.17 6.65
N VAL A 79 8.10 -5.09 6.98
CA VAL A 79 7.55 -5.22 8.32
C VAL A 79 8.09 -6.49 8.95
N ILE A 80 8.62 -6.37 10.16
CA ILE A 80 9.09 -7.49 10.97
C ILE A 80 8.32 -7.46 12.28
N VAL A 81 7.76 -8.60 12.67
CA VAL A 81 7.18 -8.79 14.00
C VAL A 81 8.01 -9.83 14.73
N THR A 82 8.34 -9.54 16.00
CA THR A 82 9.02 -10.49 16.88
C THR A 82 8.10 -10.84 18.03
N ARG A 83 7.99 -12.14 18.33
CA ARG A 83 7.17 -12.67 19.41
C ARG A 83 8.01 -13.58 20.34
N TRP A 84 7.78 -13.44 21.63
CA TRP A 84 8.39 -14.24 22.69
C TRP A 84 7.34 -15.13 23.37
N TYR A 85 7.74 -16.34 23.79
CA TYR A 85 6.86 -17.23 24.54
C TYR A 85 6.85 -16.81 26.02
N GLY A 86 5.66 -16.52 26.55
CA GLY A 86 5.49 -16.02 27.92
C GLY A 86 5.10 -17.08 28.95
N GLY A 87 5.27 -18.38 28.66
CA GLY A 87 4.94 -19.47 29.59
C GLY A 87 3.58 -20.13 29.38
N THR A 88 2.65 -19.50 28.64
CA THR A 88 1.33 -20.06 28.31
C THR A 88 1.04 -20.02 26.81
N PRO A 89 0.52 -21.11 26.20
CA PRO A 89 0.13 -21.11 24.79
C PRO A 89 -1.06 -20.16 24.53
N LEU A 90 -0.88 -19.19 23.64
CA LEU A 90 -1.94 -18.25 23.24
C LEU A 90 -2.94 -18.85 22.22
N GLY A 91 -2.73 -20.08 21.73
CA GLY A 91 -3.57 -20.67 20.69
C GLY A 91 -3.64 -19.77 19.45
N SER A 92 -4.83 -19.60 18.88
CA SER A 92 -5.09 -18.72 17.73
C SER A 92 -4.97 -17.22 18.03
N SER A 93 -5.10 -16.82 19.31
CA SER A 93 -5.04 -15.41 19.75
C SER A 93 -3.71 -14.75 19.39
N ARG A 94 -2.62 -15.53 19.32
CA ARG A 94 -1.31 -15.04 18.89
C ARG A 94 -1.33 -14.32 17.54
N PHE A 95 -2.12 -14.81 16.59
CA PHE A 95 -2.20 -14.22 15.26
C PHE A 95 -2.88 -12.86 15.29
N ARG A 96 -3.85 -12.66 16.19
CA ARG A 96 -4.44 -11.34 16.43
C ARG A 96 -3.39 -10.36 16.92
N HIS A 97 -2.59 -10.73 17.93
CA HIS A 97 -1.51 -9.86 18.43
C HIS A 97 -0.46 -9.54 17.35
N ILE A 98 -0.06 -10.52 16.55
CA ILE A 98 0.90 -10.32 15.44
C ILE A 98 0.34 -9.31 14.43
N SER A 99 -0.91 -9.47 14.01
CA SER A 99 -1.55 -8.52 13.09
C SER A 99 -1.73 -7.13 13.70
N THR A 100 -2.18 -7.03 14.95
CA THR A 100 -2.35 -5.75 15.64
C THR A 100 -1.02 -5.01 15.76
N CYS A 101 0.05 -5.69 16.17
CA CYS A 101 1.39 -5.11 16.28
C CYS A 101 1.89 -4.56 14.93
N ALA A 102 1.70 -5.30 13.84
CA ALA A 102 2.06 -4.84 12.51
C ALA A 102 1.25 -3.60 12.06
N VAL A 103 -0.07 -3.58 12.29
CA VAL A 103 -0.93 -2.42 11.97
C VAL A 103 -0.48 -1.19 12.75
N GLU A 104 -0.27 -1.32 14.06
CA GLU A 104 0.17 -0.21 14.91
C GLU A 104 1.54 0.33 14.49
N THR A 105 2.45 -0.54 14.11
CA THR A 105 3.78 -0.15 13.61
C THR A 105 3.66 0.63 12.30
N LEU A 106 2.83 0.17 11.36
CA LEU A 106 2.59 0.87 10.10
C LEU A 106 1.92 2.23 10.29
N LYS A 107 0.97 2.35 11.24
CA LYS A 107 0.38 3.63 11.64
C LYS A 107 1.43 4.58 12.19
N LYS A 108 2.25 4.11 13.13
CA LYS A 108 3.37 4.90 13.70
C LYS A 108 4.39 5.32 12.64
N GLY A 109 4.60 4.50 11.63
CA GLY A 109 5.45 4.81 10.47
C GLY A 109 4.81 5.71 9.42
N GLY A 110 3.55 6.11 9.58
CA GLY A 110 2.84 6.97 8.62
C GLY A 110 2.39 6.26 7.33
N PHE A 111 2.41 4.93 7.29
CA PHE A 111 1.96 4.13 6.14
C PHE A 111 0.48 3.80 6.17
N LEU A 112 -0.16 3.95 7.34
CA LEU A 112 -1.59 3.79 7.55
C LEU A 112 -2.14 5.02 8.27
N PRO A 113 -3.41 5.41 7.99
CA PRO A 113 -4.09 6.46 8.72
C PRO A 113 -4.39 6.09 10.17
#